data_AF-A0A7W6TKX2-F1
#
_entry.id   AF-A0A7W6TKX2-F1
#
_cell.length_a   1.000
_cell.length_b   1.000
_cell.length_c   1.000
_cell.angle_alpha   90.00
_cell.angle_beta   90.00
_cell.angle_gamma   90.00
#
_symmetry.space_group_name_H-M   'P 1'
#
loop_
_entity.id
_entity.type
_entity.pdbx_description
1 polymer ?
#
loop_
_entity_poly.entity_id
_entity_poly.type
_entity_poly.pdbx_seq_one_letter_code
_entity_poly.pdbx_strand_id
1 'polypeptide(L)' 'MVCAGVNVDPGDIVVADDDGVVVVPKRYAAEVAEKARKRNADEGGKRKRLASGELGLDMYGMREALAKAGLVYVDNPEDV' A
#
# COMPACT_ATOMS: atom_id res chain seq x y z
N MET A 1 -13.69 -24.06 2.89
CA MET A 1 -14.92 -23.34 3.28
C MET A 1 -14.86 -21.94 2.67
N VAL A 2 -16.00 -21.28 2.41
CA VAL A 2 -16.00 -19.86 2.02
C VAL A 2 -16.38 -19.01 3.23
N CYS A 3 -15.55 -18.01 3.56
CA CYS A 3 -15.84 -17.00 4.59
C CYS A 3 -15.73 -15.61 3.96
N ALA A 4 -16.80 -14.82 4.00
CA ALA A 4 -16.86 -13.48 3.39
C ALA A 4 -16.38 -13.42 1.92
N GLY A 5 -16.67 -14.46 1.13
CA GLY A 5 -16.26 -14.56 -0.27
C GLY A 5 -14.82 -15.04 -0.50
N VAL A 6 -14.07 -15.35 0.57
CA VAL A 6 -12.70 -15.88 0.50
C VAL A 6 -12.70 -17.38 0.77
N ASN A 7 -11.98 -18.15 -0.06
CA ASN A 7 -11.72 -19.56 0.19
C ASN A 7 -10.72 -19.71 1.35
N VAL A 8 -11.10 -20.50 2.34
CA VAL A 8 -10.29 -20.82 3.51
C VAL A 8 -10.16 -22.33 3.64
N ASP A 9 -8.93 -22.81 3.58
CA ASP A 9 -8.59 -24.21 3.77
C ASP A 9 -7.98 -24.45 5.16
N PRO A 10 -8.19 -25.63 5.77
CA PRO A 10 -7.52 -25.98 7.01
C PRO A 10 -5.98 -25.84 6.92
N GLY A 11 -5.43 -25.06 7.85
CA GLY A 11 -4.01 -24.75 7.94
C GLY A 11 -3.58 -23.46 7.24
N ASP A 12 -4.48 -22.74 6.58
CA ASP A 12 -4.21 -21.37 6.12
C ASP A 12 -4.02 -20.40 7.29
N ILE A 13 -3.28 -19.32 7.03
CA ILE A 13 -2.92 -18.34 8.06
C ILE A 13 -3.97 -17.24 8.00
N VAL A 14 -4.64 -17.00 9.11
CA VAL A 14 -5.60 -15.91 9.26
C VAL A 14 -4.97 -14.84 10.14
N VAL A 15 -4.88 -13.61 9.63
CA VAL A 15 -4.41 -12.44 10.39
C VAL A 15 -5.57 -11.47 10.48
N ALA A 16 -5.78 -10.90 11.67
CA ALA A 16 -6.85 -9.96 11.93
C ALA A 16 -6.34 -8.80 12.78
N ASP A 17 -6.77 -7.59 12.43
CA ASP A 17 -6.53 -6.34 13.15
C ASP A 17 -7.77 -5.44 13.04
N ASP A 18 -7.62 -4.16 13.39
CA ASP A 18 -8.72 -3.18 13.36
C ASP A 18 -9.12 -2.77 11.93
N ASP A 19 -8.28 -3.00 10.92
CA ASP A 19 -8.59 -2.73 9.51
C ASP A 19 -9.42 -3.88 8.90
N GLY A 20 -9.18 -5.12 9.34
CA GLY A 20 -9.99 -6.27 8.96
C GLY A 20 -9.29 -7.62 9.10
N VAL A 21 -9.61 -8.54 8.19
CA VAL A 21 -9.11 -9.92 8.19
C VAL A 21 -8.52 -10.27 6.83
N VAL A 22 -7.33 -10.88 6.85
CA VAL A 22 -6.68 -11.43 5.65
C VAL A 22 -6.39 -12.92 5.83
N VAL A 23 -6.64 -13.69 4.76
CA VAL A 23 -6.32 -15.12 4.69
C VAL A 23 -5.14 -15.31 3.75
N VAL A 24 -4.08 -15.95 4.26
CA VAL A 24 -2.89 -16.29 3.50
C VAL A 24 -2.85 -17.81 3.32
N PRO A 25 -2.94 -18.32 2.08
CA PRO A 25 -2.86 -19.75 1.84
C PRO A 25 -1.55 -20.33 2.38
N LYS A 26 -1.62 -21.48 3.06
CA LYS A 26 -0.47 -22.08 3.78
C LYS A 26 0.78 -22.24 2.93
N ARG A 27 0.59 -22.54 1.63
CA ARG A 27 1.67 -22.71 0.64
C ARG A 27 2.49 -21.43 0.40
N TYR A 28 1.93 -20.26 0.66
CA TYR A 28 2.58 -18.96 0.47
C TYR A 28 3.00 -18.30 1.78
N ALA A 29 2.75 -18.93 2.93
CA ALA A 29 2.93 -18.30 4.24
C ALA A 29 4.34 -17.73 4.44
N ALA A 30 5.38 -18.49 4.09
CA ALA A 30 6.77 -18.07 4.24
C ALA A 30 7.10 -16.88 3.31
N GLU A 31 6.70 -16.97 2.04
CA GLU A 31 6.93 -15.92 1.03
C GLU A 31 6.21 -14.62 1.40
N VAL A 32 4.95 -14.71 1.80
CA VAL A 32 4.15 -13.56 2.23
C VAL A 32 4.76 -12.93 3.48
N ALA A 33 5.19 -13.72 4.46
CA ALA A 33 5.83 -13.20 5.66
C ALA A 33 7.14 -12.45 5.36
N GLU A 34 7.96 -12.97 4.43
CA GLU A 34 9.18 -12.29 3.99
C GLU A 34 8.87 -10.97 3.28
N LYS A 35 7.95 -10.98 2.30
CA LYS A 35 7.53 -9.78 1.58
C LYS A 35 6.90 -8.74 2.50
N ALA A 36 6.08 -9.16 3.46
CA ALA A 36 5.47 -8.28 4.44
C ALA A 36 6.52 -7.62 5.35
N ARG A 37 7.52 -8.37 5.82
CA ARG A 37 8.63 -7.80 6.61
C ARG A 37 9.42 -6.75 5.83
N LYS A 38 9.77 -7.06 4.56
CA LYS A 38 10.47 -6.12 3.69
C LYS A 38 9.66 -4.83 3.49
N ARG A 39 8.37 -4.97 3.17
CA ARG A 39 7.47 -3.83 2.97
C ARG A 39 7.35 -2.97 4.23
N ASN A 40 7.19 -3.59 5.40
CA ASN A 40 7.08 -2.86 6.67
C ASN A 40 8.36 -2.05 6.96
N ALA A 41 9.54 -2.64 6.74
CA ALA A 41 10.81 -1.93 6.88
C ALA A 41 10.94 -0.74 5.90
N ASP A 42 10.59 -0.94 4.63
CA ASP A 42 10.60 0.09 3.59
C ASP A 42 9.64 1.25 3.95
N GLU A 43 8.44 0.93 4.44
CA GLU A 43 7.45 1.91 4.90
C GLU A 43 7.92 2.67 6.15
N GLY A 44 8.66 2.03 7.05
CA GLY A 44 9.29 2.70 8.19
C GLY A 44 10.26 3.80 7.76
N GLY A 45 11.08 3.56 6.74
CA GLY A 45 11.98 4.56 6.16
C GLY A 45 11.21 5.71 5.50
N LYS A 46 10.19 5.39 4.70
CA LYS A 46 9.32 6.39 4.06
C LYS A 46 8.60 7.26 5.07
N ARG A 47 8.12 6.67 6.18
CA ARG A 47 7.43 7.40 7.26
C ARG A 47 8.31 8.50 7.86
N LYS A 48 9.61 8.27 8.02
CA LYS A 48 10.56 9.29 8.50
C LYS A 48 10.70 10.46 7.53
N ARG A 49 10.82 10.17 6.23
CA ARG A 49 10.94 11.20 5.16
C ARG A 49 9.69 12.07 5.05
N LEU A 50 8.52 11.44 5.08
CA LEU A 50 7.24 12.15 5.08
C LEU A 50 7.09 13.02 6.34
N ALA A 51 7.46 12.49 7.51
CA ALA A 51 7.43 13.24 8.76
C ALA A 51 8.41 14.43 8.79
N SER A 52 9.51 14.39 8.02
CA SER A 52 10.41 15.54 7.86
C SER A 52 9.92 16.59 6.86
N GLY A 53 8.72 16.44 6.31
CA GLY A 53 8.11 17.40 5.38
C GLY A 53 8.40 17.13 3.91
N GLU A 54 9.03 16.01 3.56
CA GLU A 54 9.16 15.61 2.17
C GLU A 54 7.79 15.22 1.60
N LEU A 55 7.42 15.77 0.46
CA LEU A 55 6.14 15.47 -0.18
C LEU A 55 6.17 14.08 -0.83
N GLY A 56 5.09 13.33 -0.69
CA GLY A 56 4.95 12.02 -1.36
C GLY A 56 5.11 12.11 -2.88
N LEU A 57 4.69 13.22 -3.49
CA LEU A 57 4.86 13.48 -4.93
C LEU A 57 6.32 13.43 -5.38
N ASP A 58 7.23 13.96 -4.55
CA ASP A 58 8.66 14.01 -4.83
C ASP A 58 9.33 12.68 -4.48
N MET A 59 9.02 12.14 -3.30
CA MET A 59 9.57 10.86 -2.84
C MET A 59 9.28 9.70 -3.79
N TYR A 60 8.09 9.69 -4.42
CA TYR A 60 7.66 8.66 -5.37
C TYR A 60 7.84 9.06 -6.84
N GLY A 61 8.38 10.25 -7.14
CA GLY A 61 8.60 10.71 -8.52
C GLY A 61 7.32 10.84 -9.35
N MET A 62 6.19 11.21 -8.74
CA MET A 62 4.87 11.16 -9.38
C MET A 62 4.58 12.34 -10.31
N ARG A 63 5.33 13.45 -10.20
CA ARG A 63 5.02 14.69 -10.91
C ARG A 63 4.99 14.51 -12.44
N GLU A 64 5.97 13.80 -12.99
CA GLU A 64 6.05 13.57 -14.44
C GLU A 64 4.89 12.70 -14.95
N ALA A 65 4.56 11.64 -14.22
CA ALA A 65 3.45 10.75 -14.57
C ALA A 65 2.11 11.49 -14.52
N LEU A 66 1.90 12.34 -13.51
CA LEU A 66 0.70 13.16 -13.39
C LEU A 66 0.60 14.20 -14.51
N ALA A 67 1.70 14.86 -14.86
CA ALA A 67 1.73 15.79 -16.01
C ALA A 67 1.38 15.06 -17.33
N LYS A 68 1.91 13.85 -17.55
CA LYS A 68 1.56 13.01 -18.71
C LYS A 68 0.09 12.57 -18.72
N ALA A 69 -0.51 12.41 -17.54
CA ALA A 69 -1.93 12.10 -17.39
C ALA A 69 -2.85 13.34 -17.58
N GLY A 70 -2.27 14.52 -17.80
CA GLY A 70 -3.02 15.76 -18.02
C GLY A 70 -3.35 16.53 -16.73
N LEU A 71 -2.66 16.26 -15.62
CA LEU A 71 -2.80 17.10 -14.43
C LEU A 71 -2.26 18.51 -14.73
N VAL A 72 -3.12 19.51 -14.56
CA VAL A 72 -2.78 20.93 -14.67
C VAL A 72 -2.97 21.59 -13.30
N TYR A 73 -2.03 22.44 -12.91
CA TYR A 73 -2.17 23.30 -11.75
C TYR A 73 -2.73 24.64 -12.20
N VAL A 74 -3.78 25.09 -11.53
CA VAL A 74 -4.34 26.43 -11.70
C VAL A 74 -4.34 27.15 -10.37
N ASP A 75 -4.14 28.47 -10.43
CA ASP A 75 -4.11 29.30 -9.23
C ASP A 75 -5.53 29.64 -8.77
N ASN A 76 -6.48 29.78 -9.72
CA ASN A 76 -7.88 30.06 -9.42
C ASN A 76 -8.83 29.11 -10.17
N PRO A 77 -10.04 28.83 -9.63
CA PRO A 77 -11.03 28.00 -10.30
C PRO A 77 -11.50 28.56 -11.66
N GLU A 78 -11.39 29.86 -11.89
CA GLU A 78 -11.73 30.51 -13.18
C GLU A 78 -10.68 30.32 -14.29
N ASP A 79 -9.49 29.77 -13.98
CA ASP A 79 -8.43 29.53 -14.97
C ASP A 79 -8.63 28.22 -15.77
N VAL A 80 -9.76 27.51 -15.55
CA VAL A 80 -10.19 26.29 -16.26
C VAL A 80 -11.56 26.42 -16.93
#